data_AF-A0A9W2WWN3-F1
#
_entry.id   AF-A0A9W2WWN3-F1
#
_cell.length_a   1.000
_cell.length_b   1.000
_cell.length_c   1.000
_cell.angle_alpha   90.00
_cell.angle_beta   90.00
_cell.angle_gamma   90.00
#
_symmetry.space_group_name_H-M   'P 1'
#
loop_
_entity.id
_entity.type
_entity.pdbx_description
1 polymer ?
#
loop_
_entity_poly.entity_id
_entity_poly.type
_entity_poly.pdbx_seq_one_letter_code
_entity_poly.pdbx_strand_id
1 'polypeptide(L)'
;MFLLSGFMSFLRKVLEAAFSESEPSKQEQLLALEQDNCSLATLVLKMRSLGHWRLAVQQAHFRGQLSRAEKAQLLKELDHRVTQEALHRQQLDLMKIASMEKLLEDVEQQEQHLQLLTEEAKRASKLGQLQQKKIQGELRQVTPVRGSKSGCTSHSCFIFPLSFPCLSCIHSGVPHLCHSQKQQENGNIYTWVIVQAACDER
;
A
#
# COMPACT_ATOMS: atom_id res chain seq x y z
N MET A 1 -22.14 -119.51 60.29
CA MET A 1 -22.12 -118.02 60.20
C MET A 1 -20.76 -117.41 59.84
N PHE A 2 -19.61 -118.09 60.04
CA PHE A 2 -18.28 -117.50 59.81
C PHE A 2 -17.80 -117.41 58.35
N LEU A 3 -18.35 -118.20 57.43
CA LEU A 3 -17.91 -118.19 56.02
C LEU A 3 -18.41 -116.95 55.23
N LEU A 4 -19.54 -116.37 55.64
CA LEU A 4 -20.11 -115.18 54.99
C LEU A 4 -19.34 -113.90 55.33
N SER A 5 -18.74 -113.80 56.53
CA SER A 5 -17.95 -112.62 56.91
C SER A 5 -16.61 -112.58 56.18
N GLY A 6 -15.96 -113.73 56.00
CA GLY A 6 -14.72 -113.84 55.22
C GLY A 6 -14.92 -113.46 53.75
N PHE A 7 -16.01 -113.92 53.14
CA PHE A 7 -16.33 -113.61 51.75
C PHE A 7 -16.65 -112.12 51.52
N MET A 8 -17.40 -111.49 52.43
CA MET A 8 -17.68 -110.04 52.36
C MET A 8 -16.42 -109.19 52.56
N SER A 9 -15.46 -109.64 53.39
CA SER A 9 -14.17 -108.96 53.54
C SER A 9 -13.31 -109.09 52.28
N PHE A 10 -13.35 -110.25 51.61
CA PHE A 10 -12.66 -110.47 50.35
C PHE A 10 -13.26 -109.62 49.22
N LEU A 11 -14.59 -109.61 49.07
CA LEU A 11 -15.28 -108.76 48.10
C LEU A 11 -14.99 -107.27 48.32
N ARG A 12 -14.93 -106.81 49.58
CA ARG A 12 -14.55 -105.42 49.90
C ARG A 12 -13.14 -105.11 49.41
N LYS A 13 -12.16 -105.96 49.71
CA LYS A 13 -10.77 -105.74 49.29
C LYS A 13 -10.60 -105.76 47.77
N VAL A 14 -11.31 -106.64 47.07
CA VAL A 14 -11.29 -106.71 45.61
C VAL A 14 -11.93 -105.48 44.98
N LEU A 15 -13.06 -105.01 45.54
CA LEU A 15 -13.72 -103.79 45.08
C LEU A 15 -12.86 -102.54 45.32
N GLU A 16 -12.17 -102.49 46.46
CA GLU A 16 -11.30 -101.39 46.88
C GLU A 16 -9.99 -101.36 46.06
N ALA A 17 -9.42 -102.52 45.73
CA ALA A 17 -8.29 -102.63 44.80
C ALA A 17 -8.67 -102.26 43.35
N ALA A 18 -9.83 -102.72 42.87
CA ALA A 18 -10.32 -102.40 41.53
C ALA A 18 -10.65 -100.90 41.36
N PHE A 19 -11.12 -100.23 42.41
CA PHE A 19 -11.31 -98.78 42.41
C PHE A 19 -9.97 -98.04 42.49
N SER A 20 -9.02 -98.51 43.30
CA SER A 20 -7.72 -97.86 43.51
C SER A 20 -6.80 -97.87 42.27
N GLU A 21 -6.94 -98.83 41.36
CA GLU A 21 -6.15 -98.87 40.11
C GLU A 21 -6.69 -97.93 39.01
N SER A 22 -7.96 -97.54 39.06
CA SER A 22 -8.60 -96.71 38.03
C SER A 22 -8.59 -95.20 38.30
N GLU A 23 -8.40 -94.80 39.56
CA GLU A 23 -8.38 -93.41 40.03
C GLU A 23 -7.07 -92.63 39.74
N PRO A 24 -5.85 -93.19 39.89
CA PRO A 24 -4.62 -92.41 39.69
C PRO A 24 -4.45 -91.92 38.24
N SER A 25 -4.85 -92.72 37.25
CA SER A 25 -4.75 -92.33 35.83
C SER A 25 -5.68 -91.15 35.47
N LYS A 26 -6.86 -91.04 36.11
CA LYS A 26 -7.79 -89.92 35.89
C LYS A 26 -7.28 -88.63 36.55
N GLN A 27 -6.64 -88.74 37.73
CA GLN A 27 -6.04 -87.60 38.42
C GLN A 27 -4.86 -86.99 37.65
N GLU A 28 -3.99 -87.83 37.09
CA GLU A 28 -2.89 -87.35 36.24
C GLU A 28 -3.41 -86.64 34.99
N GLN A 29 -4.46 -87.17 34.37
CA GLN A 29 -5.12 -86.53 33.22
C GLN A 29 -5.77 -85.19 33.58
N LEU A 30 -6.42 -85.10 34.75
CA LEU A 30 -6.98 -83.84 35.24
C LEU A 30 -5.89 -82.79 35.48
N LEU A 31 -4.78 -83.19 36.09
CA LEU A 31 -3.66 -82.28 36.36
C LEU A 31 -3.00 -81.77 35.07
N ALA A 32 -2.84 -82.64 34.06
CA ALA A 32 -2.38 -82.23 32.74
C ALA A 32 -3.35 -81.24 32.07
N LEU A 33 -4.65 -81.48 32.16
CA LEU A 33 -5.67 -80.60 31.59
C LEU A 33 -5.75 -79.24 32.29
N GLU A 34 -5.55 -79.19 33.60
CA GLU A 34 -5.43 -77.93 34.36
C GLU A 34 -4.20 -77.11 33.94
N GLN A 35 -3.06 -77.78 33.76
CA GLN A 35 -1.83 -77.15 33.27
C GLN A 35 -1.99 -76.59 31.85
N ASP A 36 -2.67 -77.34 30.98
CA ASP A 36 -2.99 -76.90 29.62
C ASP A 36 -3.96 -75.72 29.65
N ASN A 37 -4.96 -75.71 30.54
CA ASN A 37 -5.88 -74.59 30.71
C ASN A 37 -5.15 -73.30 31.16
N CYS A 38 -4.22 -73.42 32.11
CA CYS A 38 -3.35 -72.31 32.52
C CYS A 38 -2.51 -71.78 31.36
N SER A 39 -1.96 -72.68 30.54
CA SER A 39 -1.16 -72.34 29.36
C SER A 39 -2.01 -71.64 28.28
N LEU A 40 -3.23 -72.14 28.04
CA LEU A 40 -4.21 -71.55 27.12
C LEU A 40 -4.64 -70.15 27.57
N ALA A 41 -4.90 -69.95 28.87
CA ALA A 41 -5.24 -68.64 29.41
C ALA A 41 -4.13 -67.61 29.13
N THR A 42 -2.87 -68.01 29.31
CA THR A 42 -1.70 -67.19 28.99
C THR A 42 -1.65 -66.83 27.50
N LEU A 43 -1.91 -67.79 26.61
CA LEU A 43 -1.94 -67.55 25.16
C LEU A 43 -3.07 -66.63 24.74
N VAL A 44 -4.27 -66.78 25.32
CA VAL A 44 -5.41 -65.88 25.04
C VAL A 44 -5.07 -64.44 25.42
N LEU A 45 -4.41 -64.21 26.55
CA LEU A 45 -3.95 -62.88 26.94
C LEU A 45 -2.93 -62.30 25.97
N LYS A 46 -1.94 -63.11 25.54
CA LYS A 46 -0.97 -62.69 24.52
C LYS A 46 -1.65 -62.35 23.19
N MET A 47 -2.61 -63.16 22.75
CA MET A 47 -3.39 -62.89 21.54
C MET A 47 -4.19 -61.59 21.65
N ARG A 48 -4.82 -61.31 22.80
CA ARG A 48 -5.52 -60.03 23.05
C ARG A 48 -4.56 -58.85 22.97
N SER A 49 -3.41 -58.94 23.63
CA SER A 49 -2.39 -57.89 23.58
C SER A 49 -1.88 -57.65 22.16
N LEU A 50 -1.62 -58.70 21.39
CA LEU A 50 -1.24 -58.58 19.98
C LEU A 50 -2.34 -57.95 19.13
N GLY A 51 -3.61 -58.26 19.42
CA GLY A 51 -4.77 -57.62 18.80
C GLY A 51 -4.78 -56.10 19.05
N HIS A 52 -4.59 -55.68 20.30
CA HIS A 52 -4.49 -54.25 20.65
C HIS A 52 -3.31 -53.57 19.95
N TRP A 53 -2.13 -54.19 19.93
CA TRP A 53 -0.97 -53.65 19.22
C TRP A 53 -1.22 -53.49 17.72
N ARG A 54 -1.85 -54.49 17.08
CA ARG A 54 -2.20 -54.40 15.66
C ARG A 54 -3.10 -53.20 15.38
N LEU A 55 -4.12 -52.99 16.21
CA LEU A 55 -5.03 -51.85 16.09
C LEU A 55 -4.30 -50.52 16.32
N ALA A 56 -3.45 -50.44 17.35
CA ALA A 56 -2.68 -49.23 17.63
C ALA A 56 -1.72 -48.88 16.48
N VAL A 57 -1.04 -49.87 15.89
CA VAL A 57 -0.15 -49.67 14.75
C VAL A 57 -0.93 -49.25 13.51
N GLN A 58 -2.05 -49.89 13.20
CA GLN A 58 -2.90 -49.50 12.07
C GLN A 58 -3.42 -48.07 12.23
N GLN A 59 -3.90 -47.72 13.43
CA GLN A 59 -4.39 -46.39 13.71
C GLN A 59 -3.29 -45.34 13.60
N ALA A 60 -2.10 -45.60 14.14
CA ALA A 60 -0.95 -44.71 14.01
C ALA A 60 -0.52 -44.53 12.55
N HIS A 61 -0.55 -45.61 11.76
CA HIS A 61 -0.24 -45.57 10.34
C HIS A 61 -1.23 -44.69 9.57
N PHE A 62 -2.54 -44.88 9.74
CA PHE A 62 -3.55 -44.05 9.08
C PHE A 62 -3.46 -42.57 9.51
N ARG A 63 -3.27 -42.30 10.81
CA ARG A 63 -3.05 -40.94 11.32
C ARG A 63 -1.82 -40.29 10.69
N GLY A 64 -0.72 -41.03 10.58
CA GLY A 64 0.50 -40.56 9.93
C GLY A 64 0.30 -40.26 8.45
N GLN A 65 -0.43 -41.12 7.74
CA GLN A 65 -0.76 -40.90 6.32
C GLN A 65 -1.65 -39.67 6.11
N LEU A 66 -2.71 -39.51 6.91
CA LEU A 66 -3.59 -38.34 6.86
C LEU A 66 -2.81 -37.05 7.13
N SER A 67 -2.02 -37.01 8.20
CA SER A 67 -1.22 -35.83 8.52
C SER A 67 -0.22 -35.47 7.41
N ARG A 68 0.39 -36.47 6.76
CA ARG A 68 1.27 -36.22 5.61
C ARG A 68 0.52 -35.70 4.40
N ALA A 69 -0.66 -36.25 4.10
CA ALA A 69 -1.50 -35.82 2.99
C ALA A 69 -1.99 -34.38 3.19
N GLU A 70 -2.47 -34.04 4.38
CA GLU A 70 -2.89 -32.68 4.76
C GLU A 70 -1.75 -31.67 4.60
N LYS A 71 -0.56 -32.00 5.12
CA LYS A 71 0.63 -31.14 4.96
C LYS A 71 1.02 -30.97 3.49
N ALA A 72 0.98 -32.05 2.71
CA ALA A 72 1.29 -31.97 1.28
C ALA A 72 0.28 -31.12 0.52
N GLN A 73 -1.00 -31.18 0.86
CA GLN A 73 -2.03 -30.31 0.28
C GLN A 73 -1.82 -28.85 0.65
N LEU A 74 -1.56 -28.56 1.93
CA LEU A 74 -1.30 -27.21 2.40
C LEU A 74 -0.07 -26.60 1.71
N LEU A 75 1.00 -27.38 1.55
CA LEU A 75 2.20 -26.94 0.85
C LEU A 75 1.91 -26.60 -0.62
N LYS A 76 1.11 -27.42 -1.32
CA LYS A 76 0.69 -27.12 -2.70
C LYS A 76 -0.13 -25.84 -2.79
N GLU A 77 -1.04 -25.62 -1.84
CA GLU A 77 -1.86 -24.42 -1.82
C GLU A 77 -1.03 -23.16 -1.51
N LEU A 78 -0.08 -23.26 -0.58
CA LEU A 78 0.88 -22.19 -0.31
C LEU A 78 1.74 -21.88 -1.53
N ASP A 79 2.30 -22.91 -2.17
CA ASP A 79 3.13 -22.76 -3.37
C ASP A 79 2.37 -22.10 -4.52
N HIS A 80 1.12 -22.53 -4.74
CA HIS A 80 0.23 -21.92 -5.72
C HIS A 80 -0.03 -20.44 -5.40
N ARG A 81 -0.39 -20.13 -4.15
CA ARG A 81 -0.61 -18.73 -3.71
C ARG A 81 0.64 -17.87 -3.88
N VAL A 82 1.80 -18.36 -3.47
CA VAL A 82 3.08 -17.63 -3.60
C VAL A 82 3.40 -17.36 -5.07
N THR A 83 3.20 -18.35 -5.94
CA THR A 83 3.42 -18.21 -7.39
C THR A 83 2.45 -17.19 -7.99
N GLN A 84 1.17 -17.24 -7.61
CA GLN A 84 0.16 -16.29 -8.07
C GLN A 84 0.47 -14.86 -7.58
N GLU A 85 0.85 -14.69 -6.32
CA GLU A 85 1.25 -13.40 -5.76
C GLU A 85 2.49 -12.83 -6.48
N ALA A 86 3.48 -13.68 -6.78
CA ALA A 86 4.68 -13.26 -7.51
C ALA A 86 4.33 -12.80 -8.94
N LEU A 87 3.49 -13.56 -9.65
CA LEU A 87 3.02 -13.19 -11.00
C LEU A 87 2.22 -11.88 -10.97
N HIS A 88 1.35 -11.70 -9.98
CA HIS A 88 0.58 -10.46 -9.83
C HIS A 88 1.47 -9.25 -9.55
N ARG A 89 2.47 -9.39 -8.66
CA ARG A 89 3.47 -8.35 -8.41
C ARG A 89 4.24 -8.01 -9.68
N GLN A 90 4.71 -9.02 -10.42
CA GLN A 90 5.41 -8.81 -11.68
C GLN A 90 4.55 -8.07 -12.71
N GLN A 91 3.27 -8.43 -12.84
CA GLN A 91 2.36 -7.74 -13.74
C GLN A 91 2.19 -6.27 -13.36
N LEU A 92 2.02 -5.97 -12.07
CA LEU A 92 1.94 -4.59 -11.58
C LEU A 92 3.22 -3.82 -11.86
N ASP A 93 4.39 -4.43 -11.68
CA ASP A 93 5.67 -3.77 -11.92
C ASP A 93 5.88 -3.48 -13.42
N LEU A 94 5.48 -4.39 -14.31
CA LEU A 94 5.46 -4.13 -15.75
C LEU A 94 4.54 -2.96 -16.10
N MET A 95 3.35 -2.90 -15.50
CA MET A 95 2.43 -1.78 -15.71
C MET A 95 2.99 -0.45 -15.19
N LYS A 96 3.66 -0.45 -14.03
CA LYS A 96 4.34 0.74 -13.49
C LYS A 96 5.45 1.20 -14.42
N ILE A 97 6.27 0.27 -14.93
CA ILE A 97 7.36 0.60 -15.86
C ILE A 97 6.79 1.23 -17.12
N ALA A 98 5.82 0.60 -17.78
CA ALA A 98 5.19 1.13 -18.99
C ALA A 98 4.52 2.51 -18.76
N SER A 99 3.87 2.69 -17.61
CA SER A 99 3.27 3.97 -17.25
C SER A 99 4.33 5.05 -17.00
N MET A 100 5.46 4.69 -16.38
CA MET A 100 6.56 5.60 -16.11
C MET A 100 7.30 5.98 -17.40
N GLU A 101 7.52 5.04 -18.32
CA GLU A 101 8.09 5.29 -19.64
C GLU A 101 7.26 6.33 -20.41
N LYS A 102 5.94 6.15 -20.48
CA LYS A 102 5.06 7.12 -21.11
C LYS A 102 5.16 8.52 -20.48
N LEU A 103 5.21 8.59 -19.14
CA LEU A 103 5.35 9.86 -18.44
C LEU A 103 6.69 10.55 -18.75
N LEU A 104 7.76 9.77 -18.91
CA LEU A 104 9.07 10.30 -19.30
C LEU A 104 9.04 10.86 -20.72
N GLU A 105 8.38 10.18 -21.66
CA GLU A 105 8.17 10.69 -23.03
C GLU A 105 7.38 12.01 -23.02
N ASP A 106 6.30 12.09 -22.23
CA ASP A 106 5.49 13.31 -22.09
C ASP A 106 6.31 14.48 -21.51
N VAL A 107 7.15 14.20 -20.50
CA VAL A 107 8.04 15.20 -19.90
C VAL A 107 9.08 15.69 -20.90
N GLU A 108 9.68 14.79 -21.67
CA GLU A 108 10.64 15.15 -22.73
C GLU A 108 9.98 16.03 -23.80
N GLN A 109 8.78 15.67 -24.25
CA GLN A 109 8.02 16.48 -25.20
C GLN A 109 7.66 17.85 -24.63
N GLN A 110 7.27 17.92 -23.37
CA GLN A 110 6.94 19.18 -22.70
C GLN A 110 8.18 20.08 -22.55
N GLU A 111 9.36 19.51 -22.28
CA GLU A 111 10.62 20.24 -22.24
C GLU A 111 10.93 20.86 -23.61
N GLN A 112 10.82 20.09 -24.70
CA GLN A 112 11.04 20.58 -26.06
C GLN A 112 10.09 21.73 -26.40
N HIS A 113 8.81 21.61 -26.03
CA HIS A 113 7.83 22.68 -26.23
C HIS A 113 8.18 23.95 -25.44
N LEU A 114 8.64 23.81 -24.19
CA LEU A 114 9.09 24.95 -23.38
C LEU A 114 10.33 25.64 -23.96
N GLN A 115 11.25 24.89 -24.57
CA GLN A 115 12.40 25.46 -25.26
C GLN A 115 11.96 26.32 -26.45
N LEU A 116 11.02 25.85 -27.27
CA LEU A 116 10.44 26.62 -28.38
C LEU A 116 9.80 27.93 -27.91
N LEU A 117 8.93 27.85 -26.90
CA LEU A 117 8.28 29.03 -26.32
C LEU A 117 9.29 30.03 -25.74
N THR A 118 10.36 29.52 -25.13
CA THR A 118 11.44 30.36 -24.59
C THR A 118 12.14 31.12 -25.72
N GLU A 119 12.42 30.48 -26.86
CA GLU A 119 13.01 31.15 -28.02
C GLU A 119 12.06 32.13 -28.70
N GLU A 120 10.75 31.84 -28.74
CA GLU A 120 9.73 32.78 -29.20
C GLU A 120 9.65 34.01 -28.30
N ALA A 121 9.64 33.83 -26.98
CA ALA A 121 9.65 34.94 -26.01
C ALA A 121 10.92 35.80 -26.14
N LYS A 122 12.10 35.19 -26.34
CA LYS A 122 13.35 35.92 -26.61
C LYS A 122 13.26 36.73 -27.91
N ARG A 123 12.70 36.15 -28.98
CA ARG A 123 12.48 36.85 -30.26
C ARG A 123 11.52 38.03 -30.10
N ALA A 124 10.41 37.84 -29.42
CA ALA A 124 9.43 38.90 -29.13
C ALA A 124 10.05 40.02 -28.27
N SER A 125 10.86 39.68 -27.26
CA SER A 125 11.58 40.66 -26.43
C SER A 125 12.55 41.52 -27.25
N LYS A 126 13.33 40.91 -28.16
CA LYS A 126 14.22 41.65 -29.07
C LYS A 126 13.43 42.61 -29.96
N LEU A 127 12.31 42.17 -30.53
CA LEU A 127 11.43 43.03 -31.33
C LEU A 127 10.87 44.19 -30.50
N GLY A 128 10.42 43.93 -29.27
CA GLY A 128 9.94 44.95 -28.34
C GLY A 128 11.02 45.99 -28.01
N GLN A 129 12.26 45.55 -27.75
CA GLN A 129 13.39 46.47 -27.53
C GLN A 129 13.68 47.35 -28.74
N LEU A 130 13.62 46.79 -29.96
CA LEU A 130 13.82 47.55 -31.19
C LEU A 130 12.70 48.58 -31.40
N GLN A 131 11.44 48.18 -31.19
CA GLN A 131 10.30 49.09 -31.26
C GLN A 131 10.41 50.21 -30.22
N GLN A 132 10.82 49.90 -28.98
CA GLN A 132 11.01 50.91 -27.93
C GLN A 132 12.12 51.90 -28.26
N LYS A 133 13.26 51.42 -28.80
CA LYS A 133 14.34 52.31 -29.28
C LYS A 133 13.87 53.20 -30.42
N LYS A 134 13.07 52.67 -31.35
CA LYS A 134 12.49 53.45 -32.45
C LYS A 134 11.59 54.57 -31.92
N ILE A 135 10.66 54.26 -31.03
CA ILE A 135 9.75 55.24 -30.41
C ILE A 135 10.54 56.31 -29.64
N GLN A 136 11.58 55.92 -28.88
CA GLN A 136 12.42 56.88 -28.16
C GLN A 136 13.19 57.81 -29.12
N GLY A 137 13.63 57.30 -30.26
CA GLY A 137 14.26 58.10 -31.32
C GLY A 137 13.28 59.06 -31.98
N GLU A 138 12.05 58.63 -32.26
CA GLU A 138 10.98 59.47 -32.79
C GLU A 138 10.61 60.59 -31.79
N LEU A 139 10.47 60.28 -30.50
CA LEU A 139 10.20 61.29 -29.46
C LEU A 139 11.29 62.36 -29.34
N ARG A 140 12.57 62.01 -29.53
CA ARG A 140 13.68 63.00 -29.50
C ARG A 140 13.65 63.97 -30.69
N GLN A 141 13.03 63.58 -31.80
CA GLN A 141 12.85 64.42 -32.98
C GLN A 141 11.56 65.25 -32.95
N VAL A 142 10.65 64.96 -32.01
CA VAL A 142 9.54 65.85 -31.71
C VAL A 142 10.07 67.03 -30.90
N THR A 143 10.36 68.13 -31.58
CA THR A 143 10.75 69.41 -30.95
C THR A 143 9.70 69.79 -29.90
N PRO A 144 10.08 70.10 -28.64
CA PRO A 144 9.12 70.58 -27.66
C PRO A 144 8.54 71.90 -28.15
N VAL A 145 7.24 71.93 -28.41
CA VAL A 145 6.52 73.17 -28.70
C VAL A 145 6.60 74.00 -27.42
N ARG A 146 7.44 75.04 -27.44
CA ARG A 146 7.61 76.00 -26.34
C ARG A 146 6.26 76.68 -26.08
N GLY A 147 5.59 76.24 -25.03
CA GLY A 147 4.42 76.95 -24.51
C GLY A 147 4.86 78.29 -23.91
N SER A 148 4.45 79.39 -24.54
CA SER A 148 4.63 80.75 -24.03
C SER A 148 3.91 80.91 -22.69
N LYS A 149 4.63 81.25 -21.61
CA LYS A 149 4.04 81.48 -20.29
C LYS A 149 3.00 82.61 -20.34
N SER A 150 1.72 82.28 -20.17
CA SER A 150 0.67 83.24 -19.77
C SER A 150 0.21 82.87 -18.36
N GLY A 151 0.41 83.77 -17.39
CA GLY A 151 -0.03 83.58 -16.01
C GLY A 151 -1.55 83.55 -15.90
N CYS A 152 -2.09 82.59 -15.15
CA CYS A 152 -3.50 82.54 -14.74
C CYS A 152 -3.60 82.83 -13.25
N THR A 153 -4.32 83.89 -12.88
CA THR A 153 -4.61 84.32 -11.50
C THR A 153 -5.99 83.83 -11.01
N SER A 154 -6.48 82.69 -11.51
CA SER A 154 -7.83 82.21 -11.18
C SER A 154 -7.80 81.15 -10.06
N HIS A 155 -8.37 81.51 -8.90
CA HIS A 155 -8.44 80.74 -7.64
C HIS A 155 -9.40 79.54 -7.66
N SER A 156 -9.68 78.94 -8.82
CA SER A 156 -10.62 77.81 -8.90
C SER A 156 -10.27 76.86 -10.02
N CYS A 157 -9.38 75.91 -9.75
CA CYS A 157 -9.13 74.75 -10.60
C CYS A 157 -9.37 73.47 -9.78
N PHE A 158 -10.55 72.87 -9.94
CA PHE A 158 -10.80 71.49 -9.54
C PHE A 158 -10.47 70.58 -10.73
N ILE A 159 -9.57 69.61 -10.54
CA ILE A 159 -9.26 68.59 -11.55
C ILE A 159 -9.97 67.29 -11.17
N PHE A 160 -10.96 66.89 -11.97
CA PHE A 160 -11.47 65.51 -12.02
C PHE A 160 -10.64 64.68 -13.02
N PRO A 161 -10.42 63.37 -12.77
CA PRO A 161 -9.39 62.56 -13.45
C PRO A 161 -9.79 62.06 -14.85
N LEU A 162 -10.75 62.69 -15.52
CA LEU A 162 -11.19 62.30 -16.86
C LEU A 162 -11.10 63.49 -17.81
N SER A 163 -9.89 63.66 -18.36
CA SER A 163 -9.58 64.13 -19.71
C SER A 163 -10.56 65.10 -20.40
N PHE A 164 -10.81 66.27 -19.81
CA PHE A 164 -11.28 67.42 -20.57
C PHE A 164 -10.54 68.69 -20.12
N PRO A 165 -9.98 69.49 -21.06
CA PRO A 165 -9.32 70.74 -20.70
C PRO A 165 -10.34 71.76 -20.19
N CYS A 166 -9.93 72.59 -19.24
CA CYS A 166 -10.75 73.68 -18.72
C CYS A 166 -11.09 74.70 -19.84
N LEU A 167 -12.28 75.32 -19.83
CA LEU A 167 -12.66 76.27 -20.90
C LEU A 167 -11.70 77.46 -21.04
N SER A 168 -11.09 77.90 -19.94
CA SER A 168 -10.04 78.93 -19.93
C SER A 168 -8.72 78.46 -20.57
N CYS A 169 -8.46 77.15 -20.60
CA CYS A 169 -7.28 76.54 -21.19
C CYS A 169 -7.39 76.44 -22.74
N ILE A 170 -8.62 76.40 -23.27
CA ILE A 170 -8.88 76.29 -24.72
C ILE A 170 -8.61 77.64 -25.43
N HIS A 171 -8.79 78.76 -24.74
CA HIS A 171 -8.72 80.08 -25.36
C HIS A 171 -7.31 80.71 -25.41
N SER A 172 -6.36 80.27 -24.59
CA SER A 172 -5.00 80.84 -24.55
C SER A 172 -3.96 80.06 -25.35
N GLY A 173 -4.30 78.87 -25.88
CA GLY A 173 -3.46 78.15 -26.86
C GLY A 173 -2.09 77.67 -26.36
N VAL A 174 -1.85 77.62 -25.04
CA VAL A 174 -0.57 77.20 -24.47
C VAL A 174 -0.74 75.92 -23.64
N PRO A 175 0.01 74.84 -23.93
CA PRO A 175 -0.03 73.63 -23.13
C PRO A 175 0.76 73.79 -21.82
N HIS A 176 0.16 73.43 -20.68
CA HIS A 176 0.83 73.34 -19.39
C HIS A 176 1.11 71.87 -19.06
N LEU A 177 2.31 71.53 -18.58
CA LEU A 177 2.57 70.20 -18.02
C LEU A 177 2.22 70.20 -16.53
N CYS A 178 1.18 69.43 -16.17
CA CYS A 178 0.98 69.01 -14.79
C CYS A 178 1.78 67.73 -14.53
N HIS A 179 2.72 67.76 -13.59
CA HIS A 179 3.38 66.55 -13.11
C HIS A 179 2.61 66.04 -11.88
N SER A 180 1.97 64.88 -12.01
CA SER A 180 1.39 64.17 -10.87
C SER A 180 2.41 63.16 -10.39
N GLN A 181 2.95 63.38 -9.19
CA GLN A 181 3.85 62.43 -8.54
C GLN A 181 3.05 61.69 -7.47
N LYS A 182 2.95 60.37 -7.62
CA LYS A 182 2.32 59.50 -6.64
C LYS A 182 3.40 59.03 -5.67
N GLN A 183 3.20 59.29 -4.38
CA GLN A 183 4.05 58.75 -3.33
C GLN A 183 3.19 57.90 -2.40
N GLN A 184 3.66 56.70 -2.08
CA GLN A 184 2.95 55.72 -1.28
C GLN A 184 3.61 55.64 0.09
N GLU A 185 2.85 55.95 1.14
CA GLU A 185 3.29 55.83 2.53
C GLU A 185 2.21 55.10 3.33
N ASN A 186 2.60 54.03 4.03
CA ASN A 186 1.74 53.22 4.91
C ASN A 186 0.40 52.76 4.28
N GLY A 187 0.43 52.31 3.02
CA GLY A 187 -0.70 51.66 2.36
C GLY A 187 -1.79 52.59 1.82
N ASN A 188 -1.73 53.90 2.08
CA ASN A 188 -2.61 54.88 1.47
C ASN A 188 -1.89 55.65 0.34
N ILE A 189 -2.56 55.81 -0.79
CA ILE A 189 -2.05 56.56 -1.94
C ILE A 189 -2.50 58.02 -1.80
N TYR A 190 -1.55 58.91 -1.55
CA TYR A 190 -1.81 60.34 -1.54
C TYR A 190 -1.28 60.96 -2.84
N THR A 191 -2.20 61.52 -3.63
CA THR A 191 -1.86 62.30 -4.83
C THR A 191 -1.78 63.77 -4.48
N TRP A 192 -0.57 64.31 -4.45
CA TRP A 192 -0.34 65.75 -4.33
C TRP A 192 0.06 66.30 -5.70
N VAL A 193 -0.50 67.44 -6.07
CA VAL A 193 -0.08 68.19 -7.27
C VAL A 193 0.81 69.32 -6.78
N ILE A 194 2.13 69.18 -6.94
CA ILE A 194 3.05 70.28 -6.68
C ILE A 194 3.00 71.22 -7.89
N VAL A 195 2.36 72.36 -7.72
CA VAL A 195 2.42 73.45 -8.69
C VAL A 195 3.67 74.26 -8.39
N GLN A 196 4.78 73.92 -9.05
CA GLN A 196 6.04 74.64 -8.86
C GLN A 196 6.01 75.92 -9.71
N ALA A 197 5.52 77.01 -9.12
CA ALA A 197 5.64 78.35 -9.69
C ALA A 197 7.07 78.85 -9.50
N ALA A 198 7.92 78.73 -10.52
CA ALA A 198 9.19 79.44 -10.57
C ALA A 198 8.91 80.93 -10.88
N CYS A 199 8.82 81.75 -9.84
CA CYS A 199 9.01 83.19 -9.94
C CYS A 199 10.51 83.47 -9.87
N ASP A 200 11.12 83.82 -11.00
CA ASP A 200 12.37 84.60 -11.01
C ASP A 200 11.99 86.02 -10.58
N GLU A 201 12.30 86.38 -9.34
CA GLU A 201 12.45 87.78 -8.93
C GLU A 201 13.84 88.25 -9.36
N ARG A 202 13.83 89.46 -9.92
CA ARG A 202 14.90 90.11 -10.66
C ARG A 202 16.15 90.37 -9.83
#